data_AF-Q2VJF4-F1
#
_entry.id   AF-Q2VJF4-F1
#
_cell.length_a   1.000
_cell.length_b   1.000
_cell.length_c   1.000
_cell.angle_alpha   90.00
_cell.angle_beta   90.00
_cell.angle_gamma   90.00
#
_symmetry.space_group_name_H-M   'P 1'
#
loop_
_entity.id
_entity.type
_entity.pdbx_description
1 polymer ?
#
loop_
_entity_poly.entity_id
_entity_poly.type
_entity_poly.pdbx_seq_one_letter_code
_entity_poly.pdbx_strand_id
1 'polypeptide(L)' 'MKTTSLMLRLRSIWIMSSWLRHEGLAAAAMVVRRREKNLQRLEYEQKLESDVGQVGVDSRGQLRRVRVMDDYIIPAECGL' A
#
# COMPACT_ATOMS: atom_id res chain seq x y z
N MET A 1 12.20 54.51 -7.33
CA MET A 1 11.49 54.32 -6.05
C MET A 1 12.22 53.23 -5.27
N LYS A 2 12.81 53.55 -4.11
CA LYS A 2 13.58 52.58 -3.31
C LYS A 2 12.57 51.62 -2.68
N THR A 3 12.64 50.33 -3.04
CA THR A 3 11.87 49.29 -2.36
C THR A 3 12.19 49.36 -0.88
N THR A 4 11.17 49.57 -0.06
CA THR A 4 11.36 49.70 1.39
C THR A 4 11.90 48.37 1.92
N SER A 5 12.83 48.43 2.87
CA SER A 5 13.45 47.23 3.49
C SER A 5 12.40 46.23 4.02
N LEU A 6 11.23 46.74 4.40
CA LEU A 6 10.08 45.95 4.84
C LEU A 6 9.49 45.08 3.71
N MET A 7 9.36 45.59 2.47
CA MET A 7 8.89 44.79 1.34
C MET A 7 9.85 43.65 0.99
N LEU A 8 11.16 43.91 1.09
CA LEU A 8 12.19 42.87 0.89
C LEU A 8 12.08 41.75 1.93
N ARG A 9 11.85 42.11 3.21
CA ARG A 9 11.65 41.13 4.30
C ARG A 9 10.35 40.35 4.15
N LEU A 10 9.26 40.99 3.73
CA LEU A 10 8.00 40.28 3.46
C LEU A 10 8.17 39.29 2.31
N ARG A 11 8.88 39.66 1.25
CA ARG A 11 9.18 38.76 0.13
C ARG A 11 10.02 37.56 0.58
N SER A 12 11.04 37.77 1.42
CA SER A 12 11.85 36.65 1.92
C SER A 12 11.05 35.70 2.81
N ILE A 13 10.19 36.23 3.70
CA ILE A 13 9.29 35.41 4.53
C ILE A 13 8.32 34.61 3.64
N TRP A 14 7.77 35.25 2.61
CA TRP A 14 6.84 34.59 1.69
C TRP A 14 7.52 33.46 0.91
N ILE A 15 8.74 33.68 0.42
CA ILE A 15 9.53 32.64 -0.24
C ILE A 15 9.76 31.48 0.74
N MET A 16 10.34 31.74 1.91
CA MET A 16 10.65 30.69 2.90
C MET A 16 9.42 29.89 3.33
N SER A 17 8.28 30.56 3.57
CA SER A 17 7.05 29.88 3.95
C SER A 17 6.46 29.02 2.82
N SER A 18 6.64 29.43 1.55
CA SER A 18 6.27 28.62 0.39
C SER A 18 7.12 27.34 0.30
N TRP A 19 8.44 27.47 0.47
CA TRP A 19 9.35 26.31 0.47
C TRP A 19 9.00 25.31 1.58
N LEU A 20 8.77 25.80 2.81
CA LEU A 20 8.34 24.96 3.94
C LEU A 20 7.03 24.21 3.68
N ARG A 21 6.05 24.84 3.01
CA ARG A 21 4.80 24.18 2.63
C ARG A 21 5.03 23.08 1.60
N HIS A 22 5.88 23.32 0.62
CA HIS A 22 6.22 22.31 -0.39
C HIS A 22 6.93 21.10 0.23
N GLU A 23 7.88 21.32 1.14
CA GLU A 23 8.53 20.24 1.87
C GLU A 23 7.54 19.47 2.76
N GLY A 24 6.64 20.18 3.45
CA GLY A 24 5.58 19.55 4.24
C GLY A 24 4.63 18.68 3.41
N LEU A 25 4.22 19.16 2.23
CA LEU A 25 3.40 18.38 1.29
C LEU A 25 4.14 17.15 0.76
N ALA A 26 5.43 17.29 0.42
CA ALA A 26 6.25 16.18 -0.04
C ALA A 26 6.41 15.10 1.06
N ALA A 27 6.64 15.51 2.30
CA ALA A 27 6.72 14.62 3.46
C ALA A 27 5.38 13.89 3.69
N ALA A 28 4.26 14.60 3.67
CA ALA A 28 2.94 14.00 3.81
C ALA A 28 2.64 12.99 2.68
N ALA A 29 2.95 13.33 1.44
CA ALA A 29 2.78 12.44 0.29
C ALA A 29 3.62 11.15 0.43
N MET A 30 4.86 11.25 0.93
CA MET A 30 5.70 10.08 1.20
C MET A 30 5.11 9.18 2.29
N VAL A 31 4.55 9.74 3.36
CA VAL A 31 3.90 8.97 4.43
C VAL A 31 2.65 8.26 3.92
N VAL A 32 1.81 8.95 3.13
CA VAL A 32 0.61 8.35 2.52
C VAL A 32 1.00 7.21 1.57
N ARG A 33 1.95 7.42 0.65
CA ARG A 33 2.43 6.36 -0.25
C ARG A 33 3.01 5.17 0.51
N ARG A 34 3.75 5.41 1.59
CA ARG A 34 4.29 4.33 2.43
C ARG A 34 3.15 3.54 3.09
N ARG A 35 2.12 4.23 3.58
CA ARG A 35 0.94 3.60 4.19
C ARG A 35 0.18 2.76 3.17
N GLU A 36 -0.09 3.28 1.98
CA GLU A 36 -0.75 2.55 0.89
C GLU A 36 0.02 1.29 0.50
N LYS A 37 1.35 1.40 0.33
CA LYS A 37 2.20 0.24 0.01
C LYS A 37 2.19 -0.82 1.11
N ASN A 38 2.15 -0.41 2.38
CA ASN A 38 2.06 -1.35 3.49
C ASN A 38 0.70 -2.05 3.53
N LEU A 39 -0.39 -1.34 3.26
CA LEU A 39 -1.73 -1.94 3.16
C LEU A 39 -1.80 -2.96 2.02
N GLN A 40 -1.27 -2.62 0.84
CA GLN A 40 -1.19 -3.56 -0.29
C GLN A 40 -0.38 -4.82 0.04
N ARG A 41 0.72 -4.68 0.80
CA ARG A 41 1.51 -5.83 1.28
C ARG A 41 0.72 -6.71 2.23
N LEU A 42 0.03 -6.12 3.19
CA LEU A 42 -0.82 -6.86 4.14
C LEU A 42 -1.96 -7.59 3.42
N GLU A 43 -2.60 -6.95 2.45
CA GLU A 43 -3.63 -7.59 1.61
C GLU A 43 -3.05 -8.75 0.78
N TYR A 44 -1.83 -8.60 0.26
CA TYR A 44 -1.14 -9.66 -0.47
C TYR A 44 -0.77 -10.83 0.44
N GLU A 45 -0.22 -10.57 1.61
CA GLU A 45 0.12 -11.58 2.62
C GLU A 45 -1.14 -12.31 3.08
N GLN A 46 -2.24 -11.60 3.35
CA GLN A 46 -3.51 -12.20 3.71
C GLN A 46 -4.08 -13.09 2.60
N LYS A 47 -3.98 -12.67 1.33
CA LYS A 47 -4.35 -13.52 0.19
C LYS A 47 -3.46 -14.75 0.09
N LEU A 48 -2.15 -14.59 0.30
CA LEU A 48 -1.20 -15.69 0.28
C LEU A 48 -1.50 -16.71 1.39
N GLU A 49 -1.77 -16.25 2.62
CA GLU A 49 -2.19 -17.11 3.74
C GLU A 49 -3.50 -17.84 3.42
N SER A 50 -4.47 -17.16 2.79
CA SER A 50 -5.72 -17.81 2.37
C SER A 50 -5.52 -18.85 1.26
N ASP A 51 -4.53 -18.66 0.38
CA ASP A 51 -4.20 -19.58 -0.71
C ASP A 51 -3.39 -20.79 -0.22
N VAL A 52 -2.51 -20.63 0.78
CA VAL A 52 -1.69 -21.73 1.33
C VAL A 52 -2.55 -22.83 1.98
N GLY A 53 -3.64 -22.45 2.65
CA GLY A 53 -4.62 -23.40 3.19
C GLY A 53 -5.47 -24.11 2.13
N GLN A 54 -5.37 -23.69 0.85
CA GLN A 54 -6.17 -24.18 -0.26
C GLN A 54 -5.36 -24.98 -1.28
N VAL A 55 -4.24 -25.59 -0.89
CA VAL A 55 -3.44 -26.45 -1.79
C VAL A 55 -3.40 -27.87 -1.23
N GLY A 56 -3.88 -28.83 -2.02
CA GLY A 56 -3.87 -30.26 -1.71
C GLY A 56 -3.02 -31.03 -2.70
N VAL A 57 -2.57 -32.22 -2.30
CA VAL A 57 -1.81 -33.13 -3.17
C VAL A 57 -2.76 -34.21 -3.69
N ASP A 58 -2.80 -34.43 -5.00
CA ASP A 58 -3.60 -35.50 -5.58
C ASP A 58 -2.95 -36.89 -5.38
N SER A 59 -3.66 -37.95 -5.72
CA SER A 59 -3.16 -39.33 -5.61
C SER A 59 -1.96 -39.65 -6.51
N ARG A 60 -1.59 -38.75 -7.43
CA ARG A 60 -0.42 -38.84 -8.32
C ARG A 60 0.72 -37.93 -7.86
N GLY A 61 0.60 -37.29 -6.70
CA GLY A 61 1.61 -36.40 -6.15
C GLY A 61 1.64 -35.00 -6.77
N GLN A 62 0.62 -34.61 -7.54
CA GLN A 62 0.55 -33.26 -8.13
C GLN A 62 -0.16 -32.29 -7.19
N LEU A 63 0.36 -31.06 -7.12
CA LEU A 63 -0.24 -29.96 -6.37
C LEU A 63 -1.48 -29.44 -7.11
N ARG A 64 -2.63 -29.43 -6.44
CA ARG A 64 -3.90 -28.86 -6.94
C ARG A 64 -4.48 -27.87 -5.96
N ARG A 65 -5.16 -26.83 -6.47
CA ARG A 65 -5.97 -25.93 -5.64
C ARG A 65 -7.23 -26.66 -5.16
N VAL A 66 -7.45 -26.69 -3.86
CA VAL A 66 -8.55 -27.33 -3.16
C VAL A 66 -9.17 -26.35 -2.17
N ARG A 67 -10.49 -26.36 -2.04
CA ARG A 67 -11.18 -25.66 -0.97
C ARG A 67 -11.35 -26.61 0.20
N VAL A 68 -10.78 -26.26 1.33
CA VAL A 68 -10.97 -27.00 2.58
C VAL A 68 -12.24 -26.48 3.25
N MET A 69 -13.23 -27.35 3.44
CA MET A 69 -14.41 -27.11 4.27
C MET A 69 -14.29 -27.91 5.57
N ASP A 70 -15.12 -27.62 6.57
CA ASP A 70 -15.01 -28.21 7.92
C ASP A 70 -14.96 -29.75 7.90
N ASP A 71 -15.67 -30.41 6.97
CA ASP A 71 -15.79 -31.87 6.89
C ASP A 71 -15.18 -32.50 5.62
N TYR A 72 -14.85 -31.72 4.58
CA TYR A 72 -14.39 -32.27 3.28
C TYR A 72 -13.43 -31.31 2.54
N ILE A 73 -12.52 -31.90 1.74
CA ILE A 73 -11.62 -31.18 0.83
C ILE A 73 -12.16 -31.34 -0.60
N ILE A 74 -12.56 -30.23 -1.23
CA ILE A 74 -13.16 -30.23 -2.58
C ILE A 74 -12.18 -29.58 -3.56
N PRO A 75 -11.90 -30.17 -4.74
CA PRO A 75 -11.12 -29.51 -5.79
C PRO A 75 -11.75 -28.18 -6.21
N ALA A 76 -10.95 -27.15 -6.44
CA ALA A 76 -11.45 -25.82 -6.84
C ALA A 76 -12.26 -25.84 -8.16
N GLU A 77 -12.08 -26.87 -8.99
CA GLU A 77 -12.78 -27.10 -10.25
C GLU A 77 -14.24 -27.55 -10.09
N CYS A 78 -14.65 -27.99 -8.89
CA CYS A 78 -15.97 -28.60 -8.65
C CYS A 78 -17.05 -27.63 -8.11
N GLY A 79 -16.80 -26.31 -8.10
CA GLY A 79 -17.77 -25.31 -7.65
C GLY A 79 -18.43 -24.53 -8.78
N LEU A 80 -19.56 -25.05 -9.30
CA LEU A 80 -20.55 -24.31 -10.10
C LEU A 80 -21.80 -24.06 -9.24
#